data_AF-A0A963HWN0-F1
#
_entry.id   AF-A0A963HWN0-F1
#
_cell.length_a   1.000
_cell.length_b   1.000
_cell.length_c   1.000
_cell.angle_alpha   90.00
_cell.angle_beta   90.00
_cell.angle_gamma   90.00
#
_symmetry.space_group_name_H-M   'P 1'
#
loop_
_entity.id
_entity.type
_entity.pdbx_description
1 polymer ?
#
loop_
_entity_poly.entity_id
_entity_poly.type
_entity_poly.pdbx_seq_one_letter_code
_entity_poly.pdbx_strand_id
1 'polypeptide(L)'
;MPTLLDTYSSPAGRHDELLDDGGTVRSQWRPLIARLEGLGLDGICARAQLVSDSIFSDGISYNVHAEDHEAPHAWELDPLPLVIAP
;
A
#
# COMPACT_ATOMS: atom_id res chain seq x y z
N MET A 1 -8.20 8.74 21.09
CA MET A 1 -7.76 7.50 20.44
C MET A 1 -6.94 7.92 19.23
N PRO A 2 -5.76 7.36 19.02
CA PRO A 2 -4.96 7.72 17.86
C PRO A 2 -5.70 7.33 16.57
N THR A 3 -5.65 8.20 15.56
CA THR A 3 -6.22 7.92 14.22
C THR A 3 -5.17 7.29 13.32
N LEU A 4 -5.60 6.68 12.21
CA LEU A 4 -4.71 5.93 11.30
C LEU A 4 -3.55 6.79 10.78
N LEU A 5 -3.76 8.10 10.62
CA LEU A 5 -2.83 9.02 10.00
C LEU A 5 -2.04 9.87 11.01
N ASP A 6 -2.16 9.62 12.31
CA ASP A 6 -1.50 10.44 13.34
C ASP A 6 0.03 10.47 13.19
N THR A 7 0.62 9.39 12.66
CA THR A 7 2.07 9.28 12.41
C THR A 7 2.43 9.51 10.94
N TYR A 8 1.48 9.85 10.08
CA TYR A 8 1.73 10.10 8.67
C TYR A 8 2.46 11.43 8.49
N SER A 9 3.61 11.39 7.82
CA SER A 9 4.42 12.58 7.55
C SER A 9 4.71 12.69 6.06
N SER A 10 4.21 13.76 5.44
CA SER A 10 4.51 14.06 4.04
C SER A 10 5.88 14.76 3.91
N PRO A 11 6.78 14.28 3.04
CA PRO A 11 8.06 14.93 2.79
C PRO A 11 7.87 16.33 2.16
N ALA A 12 8.54 17.34 2.74
CA ALA A 12 8.48 18.71 2.22
C ALA A 12 8.96 18.79 0.75
N GLY A 13 8.23 19.55 -0.08
CA GLY A 13 8.60 19.81 -1.47
C GLY A 13 8.29 18.67 -2.46
N ARG A 14 7.53 17.66 -2.05
CA ARG A 14 7.01 16.61 -2.95
C ARG A 14 5.49 16.65 -3.02
N HIS A 15 4.95 16.27 -4.17
CA HIS A 15 3.52 16.05 -4.30
C HIS A 15 3.12 14.84 -3.46
N ASP A 16 2.08 15.01 -2.65
CA ASP A 16 1.48 13.96 -1.86
C ASP A 16 0.14 13.56 -2.48
N GLU A 17 0.02 12.27 -2.79
CA GLU A 17 -1.20 11.72 -3.39
C GLU A 17 -2.36 11.71 -2.37
N LEU A 18 -2.07 11.59 -1.07
CA LEU A 18 -3.03 11.51 0.02
C LEU A 18 -3.46 12.90 0.51
N LEU A 19 -2.50 13.81 0.71
CA LEU A 19 -2.71 15.16 1.25
C LEU A 19 -2.73 16.22 0.14
N ASP A 20 -3.62 17.19 0.28
CA ASP A 20 -3.59 18.42 -0.54
C ASP A 20 -2.52 19.41 -0.06
N ASP A 21 -2.38 20.52 -0.79
CA ASP A 21 -1.40 21.58 -0.46
C ASP A 21 -1.67 22.25 0.90
N GLY A 22 -2.87 22.07 1.46
CA GLY A 22 -3.26 22.50 2.80
C GLY A 22 -3.02 21.44 3.88
N GLY A 23 -2.43 20.29 3.55
CA GLY A 23 -2.19 19.17 4.46
C GLY A 23 -3.46 18.40 4.82
N THR A 24 -4.56 18.58 4.07
CA THR A 24 -5.82 17.89 4.30
C THR A 24 -5.95 16.67 3.40
N VAL A 25 -6.54 15.60 3.90
CA VAL A 25 -6.83 14.40 3.10
C VAL A 25 -7.73 14.74 1.90
N ARG A 26 -7.24 14.43 0.69
CA ARG A 26 -7.97 14.63 -0.56
C ARG A 26 -9.24 13.77 -0.59
N SER A 27 -10.29 14.29 -1.22
CA SER A 27 -11.64 13.72 -1.16
C SER A 27 -11.74 12.25 -1.60
N GLN A 28 -10.99 11.85 -2.63
CA GLN A 28 -10.98 10.50 -3.17
C GLN A 28 -10.42 9.46 -2.19
N TRP A 29 -9.54 9.87 -1.27
CA TRP A 29 -8.93 8.97 -0.29
C TRP A 29 -9.80 8.72 0.93
N ARG A 30 -10.75 9.61 1.22
CA ARG A 30 -11.60 9.52 2.43
C ARG A 30 -12.34 8.18 2.57
N PRO A 31 -12.95 7.60 1.52
CA PRO A 31 -13.61 6.29 1.63
C PRO A 31 -12.65 5.16 1.99
N LEU A 32 -11.43 5.17 1.43
CA LEU A 32 -10.42 4.16 1.73
C LEU A 32 -9.93 4.29 3.17
N ILE A 33 -9.60 5.50 3.63
CA ILE A 33 -9.15 5.76 5.01
C ILE A 33 -10.21 5.30 6.00
N ALA A 34 -11.48 5.70 5.80
CA ALA A 34 -12.57 5.28 6.70
C ALA A 34 -12.70 3.76 6.76
N ARG A 35 -12.46 3.07 5.63
CA ARG A 35 -12.46 1.60 5.60
C ARG A 35 -11.29 1.01 6.38
N LEU A 36 -10.09 1.56 6.23
CA LEU A 36 -8.88 1.13 6.94
C LEU A 36 -9.01 1.37 8.45
N GLU A 37 -9.53 2.52 8.87
CA GLU A 37 -9.83 2.83 10.27
C GLU A 37 -10.81 1.83 10.87
N GLY A 38 -11.88 1.49 10.14
CA GLY A 38 -12.87 0.50 10.57
C GLY A 38 -12.34 -0.94 10.61
N LEU A 39 -11.23 -1.25 9.92
CA LEU A 39 -10.57 -2.55 9.99
C LEU A 39 -9.67 -2.68 11.21
N GLY A 40 -9.11 -1.57 11.69
CA GLY A 40 -8.07 -1.57 12.72
C GLY A 40 -6.77 -2.23 12.25
N LEU A 41 -5.76 -2.19 13.13
CA LEU A 41 -4.42 -2.68 12.81
C LEU A 41 -4.41 -4.17 12.42
N ASP A 42 -5.08 -5.01 13.20
CA ASP A 42 -5.13 -6.46 12.96
C ASP A 42 -5.75 -6.78 11.59
N GLY A 43 -6.83 -6.06 11.22
CA GLY A 43 -7.49 -6.24 9.95
C GLY A 43 -6.66 -5.78 8.74
N ILE A 44 -5.79 -4.78 8.94
CA ILE A 44 -4.83 -4.32 7.92
C ILE A 44 -3.69 -5.34 7.78
N CYS A 45 -3.08 -5.77 8.88
CA CYS A 45 -1.99 -6.76 8.86
C CYS A 45 -2.44 -8.09 8.25
N ALA A 46 -3.64 -8.57 8.56
CA ALA A 46 -4.17 -9.80 7.99
C ALA A 46 -4.35 -9.72 6.46
N ARG A 47 -4.70 -8.54 5.92
CA ARG A 47 -4.81 -8.33 4.47
C ARG A 47 -3.46 -8.23 3.79
N ALA A 48 -2.50 -7.55 4.41
CA ALA A 48 -1.13 -7.51 3.92
C ALA A 48 -0.55 -8.93 3.80
N GLN A 49 -0.74 -9.76 4.84
CA GLN A 49 -0.31 -11.17 4.81
C GLN A 49 -1.01 -11.96 3.70
N LEU A 50 -2.33 -11.80 3.54
CA LEU A 50 -3.08 -12.47 2.48
C LEU A 50 -2.55 -12.10 1.09
N VAL A 51 -2.22 -10.83 0.85
CA VAL A 51 -1.63 -10.38 -0.43
C VAL A 51 -0.26 -11.01 -0.65
N SER A 52 0.61 -11.01 0.37
CA SER A 52 1.93 -11.66 0.29
C SER A 52 1.82 -13.16 0.01
N ASP A 53 0.91 -13.86 0.70
CA ASP A 53 0.68 -15.29 0.52
C ASP A 53 0.13 -15.60 -0.88
N SER A 54 -0.78 -14.77 -1.40
CA SER A 54 -1.31 -14.89 -2.76
C SER A 54 -0.22 -14.71 -3.81
N ILE A 55 0.67 -13.72 -3.66
CA ILE A 55 1.77 -13.51 -4.61
C ILE A 55 2.73 -14.70 -4.64
N PHE A 56 3.03 -15.25 -3.46
CA PHE A 56 3.87 -16.44 -3.34
C PHE A 56 3.19 -17.69 -3.93
N SER A 57 1.90 -17.89 -3.65
CA SER A 57 1.13 -19.06 -4.07
C SER A 57 0.82 -19.07 -5.58
N ASP A 58 0.49 -17.91 -6.16
CA ASP A 58 0.10 -17.80 -7.57
C ASP A 58 1.31 -17.91 -8.51
N GLY A 59 2.53 -18.00 -7.96
CA GLY A 59 3.74 -18.22 -8.74
C GLY A 59 4.00 -17.10 -9.75
N ILE A 60 3.58 -15.86 -9.44
CA ILE A 60 3.86 -14.66 -10.24
C ILE A 60 5.38 -14.45 -10.25
N SER A 61 6.01 -15.17 -11.17
CA SER A 61 7.43 -15.23 -11.39
C SER A 61 7.63 -14.50 -12.70
N TYR A 62 8.22 -13.31 -12.64
CA TYR A 62 8.69 -12.67 -13.86
C TYR A 62 9.81 -13.54 -14.40
N ASN A 63 9.63 -14.15 -15.58
CA ASN A 63 10.73 -14.73 -16.31
C ASN A 63 11.62 -13.57 -16.77
N VAL A 64 12.49 -13.08 -15.88
CA VAL A 64 13.68 -12.36 -16.32
C VAL A 64 14.48 -13.41 -17.07
N HIS A 65 14.73 -13.18 -18.35
CA HIS A 65 15.83 -13.84 -19.03
C HIS A 65 17.12 -13.42 -18.31
N ALA A 66 17.48 -14.14 -17.26
CA ALA A 66 18.78 -14.01 -16.60
C ALA A 66 19.45 -15.36 -16.75
N GLU A 67 20.37 -15.42 -17.69
CA GLU A 67 21.50 -16.31 -17.53
C GLU A 67 22.13 -16.03 -16.17
N ASP A 68 22.38 -17.12 -15.43
CA ASP A 68 23.16 -17.24 -14.21
C ASP A 68 22.57 -16.80 -12.84
N HIS A 69 22.13 -17.81 -12.09
CA HIS A 69 22.51 -18.06 -10.68
C HIS A 69 22.05 -17.10 -9.57
N GLU A 70 20.98 -16.33 -9.73
CA GLU A 70 20.32 -15.65 -8.60
C GLU A 70 19.06 -16.39 -8.13
N ALA A 71 18.94 -16.59 -6.81
CA ALA A 71 17.77 -17.21 -6.19
C ALA A 71 16.50 -16.43 -6.58
N PRO A 72 15.36 -17.10 -6.79
CA PRO A 72 14.14 -16.43 -7.21
C PRO A 72 13.74 -15.36 -6.18
N HIS A 73 13.73 -14.09 -6.60
CA HIS A 73 13.19 -12.99 -5.81
C HIS A 73 11.67 -12.94 -6.01
N ALA A 74 10.93 -13.14 -4.92
CA ALA A 74 9.48 -12.94 -4.91
C ALA A 74 9.15 -11.46 -5.10
N TRP A 75 8.15 -11.15 -5.92
CA TRP A 75 7.71 -9.78 -6.14
C TRP A 75 7.13 -9.19 -4.86
N GLU A 76 7.52 -7.96 -4.52
CA GLU A 76 6.88 -7.18 -3.46
C GLU A 76 5.76 -6.34 -4.06
N LEU A 77 4.55 -6.44 -3.50
CA LEU A 77 3.39 -5.63 -3.86
C LEU A 77 2.96 -4.84 -2.63
N ASP A 78 2.72 -3.55 -2.84
CA ASP A 78 2.06 -2.74 -1.83
C ASP A 78 0.59 -3.18 -1.70
N PRO A 79 0.12 -3.61 -0.50
CA PRO A 79 -1.28 -3.96 -0.29
C PRO A 79 -2.23 -2.75 -0.33
N LEU A 80 -1.72 -1.53 -0.26
CA LEU A 80 -2.52 -0.31 -0.36
C LEU A 80 -2.69 0.12 -1.83
N PRO A 81 -3.93 0.28 -2.31
CA PRO A 81 -4.16 0.76 -3.66
C PRO A 81 -3.84 2.25 -3.79
N LEU A 82 -3.33 2.64 -4.96
CA LEU A 82 -3.27 4.05 -5.37
C LEU A 82 -4.67 4.50 -5.83
N VAL A 83 -5.28 5.45 -5.10
CA VAL A 83 -6.60 5.96 -5.45
C VAL A 83 -6.48 7.08 -6.48
N ILE A 84 -6.91 6.80 -7.71
CA ILE A 84 -6.93 7.77 -8.81
C ILE A 84 -8.34 8.34 -8.93
N ALA A 85 -8.45 9.67 -8.91
CA ALA A 85 -9.72 10.35 -9.15
C ALA A 85 -10.11 10.26 -10.65
N PRO A 86 -11.41 10.33 -10.98
CA PRO A 86 -11.88 10.29 -12.37
C PRO A 86 -11.30 11.41 -13.26
#